data_AF-Q8C6L2-F1
#
_entry.id   AF-Q8C6L2-F1
#
_cell.length_a   1.000
_cell.length_b   1.000
_cell.length_c   1.000
_cell.angle_alpha   90.00
_cell.angle_beta   90.00
_cell.angle_gamma   90.00
#
_symmetry.space_group_name_H-M   'P 1'
#
loop_
_entity.id
_entity.type
_entity.pdbx_description
1 polymer ?
#
loop_
_entity_poly.entity_id
_entity_poly.type
_entity_poly.pdbx_seq_one_letter_code
_entity_poly.pdbx_strand_id
1 'polypeptide(L)'
;MKVWLASLFLCALVVKNSEGGSVLGAPDESNCGCQNGGVCVSYKYFSRIRRCSCPRKFQGEHCEIDASKTCYHGNGDSYRGKANTDTKGRPCLAWNAPAVLQKPYNAHRPDAISLGLGKHNYCRNPDNQKRPWCYVQIGLRQFVQECMVHDCSLSKKPSSSVDQQGFQCGQKALRPRFKIVGGEFTEVENQPWFAAIYQKNKGGSPPSFKCGGSLISPCWVASAAHCFIQLP
;
A
#
# COMPACT_ATOMS: atom_id res chain seq x y z
N MET A 1 -0.77 29.44 -65.89
CA MET A 1 0.25 28.62 -65.18
C MET A 1 1.46 29.48 -64.91
N LYS A 2 1.70 29.89 -63.67
CA LYS A 2 3.00 30.39 -63.18
C LYS A 2 3.02 30.27 -61.66
N VAL A 3 4.10 29.67 -61.20
CA VAL A 3 4.36 29.06 -59.89
C VAL A 3 4.65 30.15 -58.84
N TRP A 4 4.11 30.01 -57.63
CA TRP A 4 4.47 30.84 -56.48
C TRP A 4 5.72 30.29 -55.78
N LEU A 5 6.74 31.14 -55.68
CA LEU A 5 7.98 30.89 -54.93
C LEU A 5 7.72 31.01 -53.42
N ALA A 6 8.20 30.02 -52.67
CA ALA A 6 8.16 29.96 -51.22
C ALA A 6 9.08 31.04 -50.60
N SER A 7 8.53 31.85 -49.69
CA SER A 7 9.32 32.72 -48.81
C SER A 7 9.55 32.03 -47.47
N LEU A 8 10.83 31.74 -47.20
CA LEU A 8 11.37 31.34 -45.90
C LEU A 8 11.29 32.53 -44.94
N PHE A 9 10.48 32.42 -43.87
CA PHE A 9 10.54 33.36 -42.75
C PHE A 9 11.41 32.78 -41.62
N LEU A 10 12.52 33.47 -41.35
CA LEU A 10 13.43 33.20 -40.24
C LEU A 10 12.73 33.40 -38.89
N CYS A 11 12.98 32.48 -37.95
CA CYS A 11 12.70 32.67 -36.53
C CYS A 11 13.63 33.75 -35.93
N ALA A 12 13.06 34.84 -35.45
CA ALA A 12 13.74 35.74 -34.51
C ALA A 12 13.27 35.42 -33.08
N LEU A 13 14.22 35.05 -32.23
CA LEU A 13 14.04 34.93 -30.78
C LEU A 13 13.84 36.33 -30.21
N VAL A 14 12.65 36.63 -29.70
CA VAL A 14 12.43 37.80 -28.85
C VAL A 14 12.15 37.30 -27.43
N VAL A 15 13.19 37.35 -26.60
CA VAL A 15 13.08 37.26 -25.13
C VAL A 15 12.43 38.55 -24.67
N LYS A 16 11.25 38.47 -24.04
CA LYS A 16 10.60 39.63 -23.42
C LYS A 16 10.63 39.47 -21.90
N ASN A 17 11.39 40.34 -21.23
CA ASN A 17 11.40 40.48 -19.78
C ASN A 17 10.09 41.11 -19.29
N SER A 18 9.68 40.67 -18.11
CA SER A 18 8.41 40.98 -17.44
C SER A 18 8.43 42.39 -16.83
N GLU A 19 7.31 43.12 -16.99
CA GLU A 19 6.91 44.20 -16.10
C GLU A 19 5.55 43.83 -15.48
N GLY A 20 5.42 44.07 -14.17
CA GLY A 20 4.36 43.55 -13.33
C GLY A 20 3.03 44.30 -13.43
N GLY A 21 1.97 43.59 -13.06
CA GLY A 21 0.64 44.12 -12.80
C GLY A 21 -0.07 43.24 -11.77
N SER A 22 -0.32 43.80 -10.60
CA SER A 22 -1.00 43.18 -9.47
C SER A 22 -2.53 43.21 -9.63
N VAL A 23 -3.22 42.19 -9.06
CA VAL A 23 -4.46 42.25 -8.22
C VAL A 23 -5.44 41.07 -8.49
N LEU A 24 -5.77 40.36 -7.38
CA LEU A 24 -6.86 39.39 -7.09
C LEU A 24 -6.78 37.90 -7.53
N GLY A 25 -6.16 37.08 -6.66
CA GLY A 25 -6.85 35.95 -6.01
C GLY A 25 -7.10 34.64 -6.78
N ALA A 26 -6.09 34.05 -7.42
CA ALA A 26 -6.07 32.63 -7.81
C ALA A 26 -4.89 31.93 -7.14
N PRO A 27 -4.98 30.65 -6.73
CA PRO A 27 -3.87 29.94 -6.11
C PRO A 27 -2.71 29.90 -7.11
N ASP A 28 -1.55 30.38 -6.65
CA ASP A 28 -0.31 30.56 -7.40
C ASP A 28 -0.03 29.39 -8.35
N GLU A 29 -0.22 29.64 -9.65
CA GLU A 29 -0.16 28.67 -10.74
C GLU A 29 1.29 28.32 -11.13
N SER A 30 2.23 28.45 -10.18
CA SER A 30 3.69 28.31 -10.36
C SER A 30 4.29 27.05 -9.73
N ASN A 31 3.59 26.38 -8.80
CA ASN A 31 4.21 25.35 -7.97
C ASN A 31 3.32 24.10 -7.82
N CYS A 32 3.80 22.92 -8.25
CA CYS A 32 3.07 21.64 -8.14
C CYS A 32 2.81 21.18 -6.68
N GLY A 33 3.25 21.94 -5.67
CA GLY A 33 3.09 21.58 -4.26
C GLY A 33 3.81 20.29 -3.87
N CYS A 34 4.87 19.91 -4.58
CA CYS A 34 5.62 18.68 -4.30
C CYS A 34 6.33 18.79 -2.94
N GLN A 35 6.23 17.73 -2.14
CA GLN A 35 6.88 17.59 -0.84
C GLN A 35 8.16 16.74 -0.95
N ASN A 36 8.94 16.68 0.14
CA ASN A 36 10.06 15.75 0.31
C ASN A 36 11.10 15.79 -0.83
N GLY A 37 11.37 16.98 -1.38
CA GLY A 37 12.32 17.16 -2.48
C GLY A 37 11.81 16.68 -3.85
N GLY A 38 10.50 16.51 -4.01
CA GLY A 38 9.88 16.22 -5.30
C GLY A 38 10.02 17.38 -6.28
N VAL A 39 10.28 17.04 -7.55
CA VAL A 39 10.45 18.04 -8.62
C VAL A 39 9.17 18.15 -9.44
N CYS A 40 8.65 19.37 -9.58
CA CYS A 40 7.51 19.68 -10.44
C CYS A 40 7.93 19.53 -11.91
N VAL A 41 7.35 18.58 -12.64
CA VAL A 41 7.62 18.35 -14.06
C VAL A 41 6.36 18.58 -14.89
N SER A 42 6.50 19.27 -16.02
CA SER A 42 5.41 19.55 -16.98
C SER A 42 5.62 18.79 -18.30
N TYR A 43 4.54 18.38 -18.95
CA TYR A 43 4.64 17.73 -20.26
C TYR A 43 4.81 18.76 -21.39
N LYS A 44 5.82 18.54 -22.25
CA LYS A 44 6.18 19.43 -23.38
C LYS A 44 5.06 19.62 -24.41
N TYR A 45 4.21 18.61 -24.58
CA TYR A 45 3.11 18.59 -25.55
C TYR A 45 1.73 18.91 -24.93
N PHE A 46 1.64 18.85 -23.60
CA PHE A 46 0.42 19.13 -22.84
C PHE A 46 0.79 20.12 -21.74
N SER A 47 0.92 21.40 -22.09
CA SER A 47 1.48 22.46 -21.24
C SER A 47 0.72 22.70 -19.92
N ARG A 48 -0.44 22.06 -19.72
CA ARG A 48 -1.27 22.16 -18.52
C ARG A 48 -1.19 20.96 -17.58
N ILE A 49 -0.58 19.83 -17.99
CA ILE A 49 -0.42 18.67 -17.10
C ILE A 49 0.93 18.77 -16.40
N ARG A 50 0.89 18.96 -15.08
CA ARG A 50 2.07 18.95 -14.22
C ARG A 50 1.95 17.83 -13.20
N ARG A 51 3.06 17.18 -12.88
CA ARG A 51 3.13 16.11 -11.88
C ARG A 51 4.39 16.24 -11.04
N CYS A 52 4.38 15.67 -9.84
CA CYS A 52 5.59 15.54 -9.05
C CYS A 52 6.43 14.34 -9.51
N SER A 53 7.74 14.56 -9.59
CA SER A 53 8.75 13.51 -9.76
C SER A 53 9.36 13.23 -8.40
N CYS A 54 9.04 12.09 -7.80
CA CYS A 54 9.41 11.77 -6.43
C CYS A 54 10.77 11.07 -6.32
N PRO A 55 11.58 11.40 -5.29
CA PRO A 55 12.82 10.67 -5.01
C PRO A 55 12.58 9.19 -4.65
N ARG A 56 13.64 8.37 -4.71
CA ARG A 56 13.62 6.95 -4.35
C ARG A 56 13.33 6.79 -2.85
N LYS A 57 12.04 6.70 -2.49
CA LYS A 57 11.38 6.37 -1.20
C LYS A 57 10.02 7.06 -1.10
N PHE A 58 9.83 8.16 -1.81
CA PHE A 58 8.58 8.92 -1.76
C PHE A 58 7.66 8.56 -2.92
N GLN A 59 6.36 8.60 -2.66
CA GLN A 59 5.29 8.30 -3.61
C GLN A 59 4.10 9.21 -3.32
N GLY A 60 3.08 9.16 -4.18
CA GLY A 60 1.90 10.01 -4.08
C GLY A 60 1.87 11.10 -5.15
N GLU A 61 0.77 11.85 -5.18
CA GLU A 61 0.55 12.92 -6.16
C GLU A 61 1.51 14.10 -5.94
N HIS A 62 1.86 14.33 -4.67
CA HIS A 62 2.73 15.39 -4.18
C HIS A 62 3.97 14.85 -3.46
N CYS A 63 4.35 13.58 -3.66
CA CYS A 63 5.46 12.92 -2.94
C CYS A 63 5.29 12.92 -1.41
N GLU A 64 4.05 12.89 -0.94
CA GLU A 64 3.63 12.99 0.45
C GLU A 64 3.71 11.66 1.22
N ILE A 65 3.87 10.53 0.53
CA ILE A 65 3.93 9.19 1.11
C ILE A 65 5.37 8.72 1.20
N ASP A 66 5.82 8.38 2.41
CA ASP A 66 7.12 7.74 2.62
C ASP A 66 6.96 6.22 2.61
N ALA A 67 7.29 5.59 1.48
CA ALA A 67 7.19 4.15 1.29
C ALA A 67 8.18 3.35 2.15
N SER A 68 9.19 3.99 2.74
CA SER A 68 10.16 3.33 3.63
C SER A 68 9.76 3.34 5.10
N LYS A 69 8.75 4.13 5.49
CA LYS A 69 8.29 4.23 6.87
C LYS A 69 7.32 3.11 7.23
N THR A 70 7.76 2.25 8.15
CA THR A 70 6.99 1.13 8.71
C THR A 70 6.49 1.36 10.13
N CYS A 71 7.11 2.29 10.88
CA CYS A 71 6.77 2.63 12.26
C CYS A 71 6.56 4.14 12.43
N TYR A 72 5.93 4.56 13.53
CA TYR A 72 5.73 5.98 13.88
C TYR A 72 6.58 6.42 15.08
N HIS A 73 6.74 7.72 15.29
CA HIS A 73 7.39 8.29 16.48
C HIS A 73 6.40 9.15 17.27
N GLY A 74 6.56 9.22 18.59
CA GLY A 74 5.69 10.04 19.44
C GLY A 74 4.25 9.57 19.35
N ASN A 75 3.35 10.42 18.85
CA ASN A 75 1.97 10.06 18.59
C ASN A 75 1.66 9.73 17.11
N GLY A 76 2.64 9.87 16.23
CA GLY A 76 2.50 9.55 14.80
C GLY A 76 1.74 10.58 13.97
N ASP A 77 1.67 11.83 14.40
CA ASP A 77 1.19 12.99 13.62
C ASP A 77 1.92 13.16 12.27
N SER A 78 3.23 12.95 12.27
CA SER A 78 4.15 13.04 11.14
C SER A 78 4.29 11.72 10.37
N TYR A 79 3.57 10.66 10.79
CA TYR A 79 3.63 9.37 10.11
C TYR A 79 3.04 9.48 8.69
N ARG A 80 3.85 9.14 7.69
CA ARG A 80 3.47 9.14 6.26
C ARG A 80 3.67 7.78 5.58
N GLY A 81 3.74 6.70 6.37
CA GLY A 81 3.87 5.34 5.88
C GLY A 81 2.59 4.77 5.26
N LYS A 82 2.63 3.47 4.94
CA LYS A 82 1.61 2.76 4.16
C LYS A 82 0.75 1.76 4.94
N ALA A 83 0.89 1.69 6.26
CA ALA A 83 0.02 0.83 7.07
C ALA A 83 -1.45 1.22 6.88
N ASN A 84 -2.33 0.24 6.76
CA ASN A 84 -3.72 0.43 6.36
C ASN A 84 -4.70 -0.56 7.03
N THR A 85 -4.32 -1.08 8.20
CA THR A 85 -5.15 -1.99 8.99
C THR A 85 -5.23 -1.53 10.44
N ASP A 86 -6.35 -1.82 11.09
CA ASP A 86 -6.51 -1.62 12.53
C ASP A 86 -5.82 -2.72 13.36
N THR A 87 -5.79 -2.57 14.68
CA THR A 87 -5.19 -3.57 15.60
C THR A 87 -5.85 -4.96 15.53
N LYS A 88 -7.03 -5.08 14.92
CA LYS A 88 -7.75 -6.34 14.70
C LYS A 88 -7.59 -6.88 13.27
N GLY A 89 -6.75 -6.24 12.44
CA GLY A 89 -6.51 -6.62 11.06
C GLY A 89 -7.60 -6.21 10.06
N ARG A 90 -8.58 -5.38 10.47
CA ARG A 90 -9.62 -4.88 9.55
C ARG A 90 -9.04 -3.79 8.66
N PRO A 91 -9.38 -3.78 7.35
CA PRO A 91 -8.86 -2.80 6.42
C PRO A 91 -9.44 -1.41 6.69
N CYS A 92 -8.58 -0.40 6.61
CA CYS A 92 -8.96 1.00 6.67
C CYS A 92 -9.73 1.42 5.42
N LEU A 93 -10.70 2.32 5.61
CA LEU A 93 -11.38 3.04 4.55
C LEU A 93 -10.48 4.15 4.00
N ALA A 94 -10.59 4.41 2.69
CA ALA A 94 -9.85 5.48 2.06
C ALA A 94 -10.35 6.86 2.54
N TRP A 95 -9.44 7.82 2.73
CA TRP A 95 -9.80 9.16 3.21
C TRP A 95 -10.68 9.93 2.22
N ASN A 96 -10.67 9.52 0.95
CA ASN A 96 -11.52 10.03 -0.12
C ASN A 96 -12.76 9.16 -0.40
N ALA A 97 -13.03 8.11 0.40
CA ALA A 97 -14.22 7.28 0.23
C ALA A 97 -15.49 8.09 0.58
N PRO A 98 -16.61 7.92 -0.14
CA PRO A 98 -17.84 8.68 0.11
C PRO A 98 -18.32 8.65 1.57
N ALA A 99 -18.20 7.50 2.24
CA ALA A 99 -18.55 7.33 3.65
C ALA A 99 -17.64 8.11 4.62
N VAL A 100 -16.40 8.40 4.21
CA VAL A 100 -15.41 9.17 4.98
C VAL A 100 -15.51 10.67 4.68
N LEU A 101 -15.93 11.06 3.48
CA LEU A 101 -16.10 12.48 3.11
C LEU A 101 -17.11 13.22 4.01
N GLN A 102 -18.03 12.51 4.64
CA GLN A 102 -18.99 13.05 5.61
C GLN A 102 -18.42 13.16 7.04
N LYS A 103 -17.15 12.81 7.26
CA LYS A 103 -16.47 12.83 8.57
C LYS A 103 -15.57 14.06 8.70
N PRO A 104 -15.23 14.52 9.92
CA PRO A 104 -14.45 15.75 10.11
C PRO A 104 -13.06 15.70 9.49
N TYR A 105 -12.39 14.54 9.51
CA TYR A 105 -11.10 14.33 8.87
C TYR A 105 -11.28 13.48 7.62
N ASN A 106 -11.03 14.07 6.45
CA ASN A 106 -11.19 13.45 5.14
C ASN A 106 -10.27 14.12 4.10
N ALA A 107 -10.19 13.55 2.90
CA ALA A 107 -9.30 14.03 1.84
C ALA A 107 -9.74 15.33 1.15
N HIS A 108 -10.96 15.84 1.41
CA HIS A 108 -11.50 17.06 0.79
C HIS A 108 -11.25 18.33 1.61
N ARG A 109 -10.62 18.20 2.78
CA ARG A 109 -10.25 19.35 3.58
C ARG A 109 -9.16 20.18 2.91
N PRO A 110 -9.11 21.51 3.13
CA PRO A 110 -8.05 22.36 2.58
C PRO A 110 -6.65 22.00 3.12
N ASP A 111 -6.57 21.53 4.36
CA ASP A 111 -5.35 21.09 5.06
C ASP A 111 -5.07 19.57 4.89
N ALA A 112 -5.81 18.87 4.02
CA ALA A 112 -5.72 17.41 3.87
C ALA A 112 -4.29 16.96 3.50
N ILE A 113 -3.64 17.67 2.58
CA ILE A 113 -2.28 17.36 2.12
C ILE A 113 -1.27 17.45 3.27
N SER A 114 -1.33 18.52 4.08
CA SER A 114 -0.46 18.68 5.26
C SER A 114 -0.71 17.61 6.32
N LEU A 115 -1.95 17.18 6.50
CA LEU A 115 -2.34 16.11 7.42
C LEU A 115 -2.07 14.70 6.86
N GLY A 116 -1.62 14.60 5.60
CA GLY A 116 -1.38 13.33 4.91
C GLY A 116 -2.67 12.56 4.59
N LEU A 117 -3.81 13.24 4.48
CA LEU A 117 -5.10 12.70 4.05
C LEU A 117 -5.20 12.85 2.53
N GLY A 118 -5.49 11.76 1.82
CA GLY A 118 -5.48 11.77 0.35
C GLY A 118 -6.25 10.61 -0.27
N LYS A 119 -5.98 10.34 -1.55
CA LYS A 119 -6.61 9.25 -2.33
C LYS A 119 -6.02 7.88 -1.97
N HIS A 120 -6.00 7.55 -0.68
CA HIS A 120 -5.47 6.30 -0.14
C HIS A 120 -6.14 5.98 1.22
N ASN A 121 -5.87 4.79 1.77
CA ASN A 121 -6.40 4.34 3.06
C ASN A 121 -5.35 4.16 4.16
N TYR A 122 -4.19 4.80 4.01
CA TYR A 122 -3.11 4.72 5.00
C TYR A 122 -3.45 5.43 6.32
N CYS A 123 -2.99 4.86 7.42
CA CYS A 123 -3.18 5.36 8.78
C CYS A 123 -2.54 6.73 9.00
N ARG A 124 -3.27 7.64 9.64
CA ARG A 124 -2.84 9.02 9.93
C ARG A 124 -3.31 9.43 11.31
N ASN A 125 -2.73 10.50 11.85
CA ASN A 125 -3.15 11.07 13.13
C ASN A 125 -3.38 12.59 12.98
N PRO A 126 -4.47 12.99 12.31
CA PRO A 126 -4.71 14.40 12.02
C PRO A 126 -5.23 15.22 13.21
N ASP A 127 -5.71 14.55 14.26
CA ASP A 127 -6.36 15.14 15.43
C ASP A 127 -5.52 15.04 16.71
N ASN A 128 -4.23 14.73 16.56
CA ASN A 128 -3.27 14.67 17.65
C ASN A 128 -3.65 13.65 18.75
N GLN A 129 -4.35 12.56 18.38
CA GLN A 129 -4.61 11.42 19.25
C GLN A 129 -3.31 10.74 19.69
N LYS A 130 -3.39 9.72 20.54
CA LYS A 130 -2.19 9.02 21.06
C LYS A 130 -1.44 8.22 20.00
N ARG A 131 -2.10 7.78 18.92
CA ARG A 131 -1.54 6.88 17.89
C ARG A 131 -2.20 7.14 16.53
N PRO A 132 -1.56 6.73 15.41
CA PRO A 132 -2.21 6.72 14.10
C PRO A 132 -3.48 5.86 14.10
N TRP A 133 -4.50 6.35 13.41
CA TRP A 133 -5.80 5.70 13.30
C TRP A 133 -6.33 5.80 11.86
N CYS A 134 -7.43 5.09 11.62
CA CYS A 134 -8.20 5.20 10.39
C CYS A 134 -9.68 4.92 10.66
N TYR A 135 -10.53 5.21 9.68
CA TYR A 135 -11.91 4.74 9.73
C TYR A 135 -11.98 3.29 9.26
N VAL A 136 -12.70 2.44 9.98
CA VAL A 136 -13.03 1.07 9.55
C VAL A 136 -14.54 0.91 9.47
N GLN A 137 -14.98 0.03 8.59
CA GLN A 137 -16.40 -0.32 8.48
C GLN A 137 -16.73 -1.52 9.37
N ILE A 138 -17.70 -1.37 10.25
CA ILE A 138 -18.24 -2.43 11.11
C ILE A 138 -19.75 -2.48 10.87
N GLY A 139 -20.19 -3.46 10.08
CA GLY A 139 -21.55 -3.51 9.56
C GLY A 139 -21.83 -2.29 8.65
N LEU A 140 -22.89 -1.54 8.97
CA LEU A 140 -23.30 -0.34 8.22
C LEU A 140 -22.71 0.97 8.77
N ARG A 141 -21.92 0.91 9.84
CA ARG A 141 -21.36 2.09 10.51
C ARG A 141 -19.84 2.13 10.39
N GLN A 142 -19.30 3.35 10.36
CA GLN A 142 -17.86 3.61 10.34
C GLN A 142 -17.39 4.06 11.73
N PHE A 143 -16.30 3.46 12.20
CA PHE A 143 -15.69 3.75 13.49
C PHE A 143 -14.24 4.16 13.31
N VAL A 144 -13.79 5.09 14.15
CA VAL A 144 -12.36 5.38 14.31
C VAL A 144 -11.74 4.22 15.08
N GLN A 145 -10.65 3.66 14.55
CA GLN A 145 -9.88 2.62 15.24
C GLN A 145 -8.40 2.90 15.13
N GLU A 146 -7.69 2.57 16.20
CA GLU A 146 -6.23 2.61 16.23
C GLU A 146 -5.63 1.65 15.20
N CYS A 147 -4.59 2.12 14.52
CA CYS A 147 -3.92 1.33 13.51
C CYS A 147 -2.89 0.36 14.10
N MET A 148 -2.67 -0.74 13.37
CA MET A 148 -1.58 -1.66 13.60
C MET A 148 -0.26 -1.09 13.07
N VAL A 149 0.21 -0.02 13.71
CA VAL A 149 1.54 0.56 13.50
C VAL A 149 2.20 0.62 14.87
N HIS A 150 3.48 0.27 14.94
CA HIS A 150 4.23 0.29 16.19
C HIS A 150 5.07 1.58 16.30
N ASP A 151 5.36 1.99 17.54
CA ASP A 151 6.31 3.07 17.80
C ASP A 151 7.73 2.56 17.52
N CYS A 152 8.49 3.31 16.72
CA CYS A 152 9.86 2.99 16.36
C CYS A 152 10.80 2.88 17.58
N SER A 153 10.46 3.52 18.71
CA SER A 153 11.22 3.43 19.96
C SER A 153 11.01 2.10 20.68
N LEU A 154 9.86 1.45 20.50
CA LEU A 154 9.61 0.10 21.03
C LEU A 154 10.46 -0.95 20.31
N SER A 155 10.82 -0.70 19.04
CA SER A 155 11.75 -1.53 18.27
C SER A 155 13.22 -1.40 18.71
N LYS A 156 13.55 -0.43 19.59
CA LYS A 156 14.92 -0.17 20.07
C LYS A 156 15.26 -0.78 21.42
N LYS A 157 14.29 -1.33 22.15
CA LYS A 157 14.65 -2.33 23.16
C LYS A 157 15.11 -3.55 22.38
N PRO A 158 16.27 -4.17 22.68
CA PRO A 158 16.51 -5.52 22.22
C PRO A 158 15.39 -6.35 22.85
N SER A 159 14.32 -6.55 22.08
CA SER A 159 13.28 -7.49 22.42
C SER A 159 13.98 -8.84 22.39
N SER A 160 14.41 -9.26 23.57
CA SER A 160 14.43 -10.65 23.98
C SER A 160 13.03 -11.23 23.74
N SER A 161 12.74 -11.50 22.46
CA SER A 161 11.69 -12.34 21.90
C SER A 161 11.62 -12.06 20.38
N VAL A 162 12.60 -12.57 19.63
CA VAL A 162 12.39 -13.03 18.23
C VAL A 162 11.62 -14.36 18.27
N ASP A 163 10.63 -14.45 19.13
CA ASP A 163 9.73 -15.58 19.31
C ASP A 163 8.37 -14.98 19.62
N GLN A 164 7.36 -15.38 18.84
CA GLN A 164 5.95 -14.96 18.93
C GLN A 164 5.51 -13.73 18.11
N GLN A 165 5.80 -13.71 16.80
CA GLN A 165 4.64 -13.64 15.91
C GLN A 165 4.05 -15.06 15.89
N GLY A 166 3.05 -15.32 16.73
CA GLY A 166 2.33 -16.58 16.70
C GLY A 166 1.80 -16.78 15.28
N PHE A 167 2.23 -17.84 14.60
CA PHE A 167 1.66 -18.23 13.32
C PHE A 167 0.17 -18.47 13.54
N GLN A 168 -0.69 -17.57 13.04
CA GLN A 168 -2.14 -17.73 13.16
C GLN A 168 -2.60 -18.83 12.21
N CYS A 169 -3.16 -19.91 12.75
CA CYS A 169 -3.61 -21.04 11.94
C CYS A 169 -4.90 -20.70 11.17
N GLY A 170 -5.12 -21.35 10.03
CA GLY A 170 -6.39 -21.32 9.29
C GLY A 170 -6.72 -19.99 8.57
N GLN A 171 -5.81 -19.02 8.53
CA GLN A 171 -6.03 -17.78 7.77
C GLN A 171 -5.64 -17.96 6.31
N LYS A 172 -6.59 -17.70 5.41
CA LYS A 172 -6.40 -17.69 3.95
C LYS A 172 -7.18 -16.51 3.36
N ALA A 173 -6.67 -15.90 2.30
CA ALA A 173 -7.44 -14.95 1.49
C ALA A 173 -8.70 -15.64 0.93
N LEU A 174 -9.87 -15.33 1.51
CA LEU A 174 -11.14 -15.89 1.09
C LEU A 174 -11.48 -15.40 -0.32
N ARG A 175 -11.38 -16.28 -1.31
CA ARG A 175 -12.01 -16.10 -2.63
C ARG A 175 -13.33 -16.87 -2.62
N PRO A 176 -14.50 -16.22 -2.52
CA PRO A 176 -15.77 -16.95 -2.56
C PRO A 176 -15.90 -17.66 -3.91
N ARG A 177 -15.88 -18.99 -3.89
CA ARG A 177 -16.20 -19.84 -5.03
C ARG A 177 -17.49 -20.58 -4.73
N PHE A 178 -18.52 -20.34 -5.52
CA PHE A 178 -19.77 -21.10 -5.45
C PHE A 178 -19.67 -22.28 -6.43
N LYS A 179 -19.71 -23.50 -5.87
CA LYS A 179 -19.71 -24.81 -6.55
C LYS A 179 -18.41 -25.15 -7.33
N ILE A 180 -17.71 -26.17 -6.86
CA ILE A 180 -16.53 -26.76 -7.55
C ILE A 180 -17.02 -27.93 -8.40
N VAL A 181 -16.91 -27.85 -9.72
CA VAL A 181 -17.13 -28.97 -10.66
C VAL A 181 -15.84 -29.13 -11.46
N GLY A 182 -15.26 -30.34 -11.48
CA GLY A 182 -14.03 -30.64 -12.23
C GLY A 182 -12.70 -30.21 -11.56
N GLY A 183 -12.75 -29.41 -10.49
CA GLY A 183 -11.55 -28.93 -9.80
C GLY A 183 -10.71 -27.94 -10.61
N GLU A 184 -9.71 -27.33 -9.97
CA GLU A 184 -8.72 -26.48 -10.64
C GLU A 184 -7.38 -26.62 -9.90
N PHE A 185 -6.27 -26.48 -10.63
CA PHE A 185 -4.94 -26.39 -10.00
C PHE A 185 -4.87 -25.18 -9.07
N THR A 186 -4.19 -25.35 -7.93
CA THR A 186 -4.05 -24.32 -6.91
C THR A 186 -2.59 -23.99 -6.67
N GLU A 187 -2.29 -22.71 -6.50
CA GLU A 187 -0.97 -22.25 -6.06
C GLU A 187 -0.77 -22.51 -4.56
N VAL A 188 0.49 -22.64 -4.14
CA VAL A 188 0.88 -22.91 -2.75
C VAL A 188 0.27 -21.89 -1.76
N GLU A 189 0.24 -20.61 -2.15
CA GLU A 189 -0.31 -19.51 -1.35
C GLU A 189 -1.81 -19.67 -1.03
N ASN A 190 -2.54 -20.42 -1.86
CA ASN A 190 -3.96 -20.65 -1.66
C ASN A 190 -4.25 -21.80 -0.71
N GLN A 191 -3.31 -22.70 -0.44
CA GLN A 191 -3.49 -23.81 0.51
C GLN A 191 -2.20 -23.97 1.33
N PRO A 192 -1.88 -22.98 2.19
CA PRO A 192 -0.56 -22.86 2.80
C PRO A 192 -0.23 -23.99 3.80
N TRP A 193 -1.25 -24.68 4.30
CA TRP A 193 -1.08 -25.84 5.18
C TRP A 193 -0.99 -27.17 4.44
N PHE A 194 -1.07 -27.21 3.10
CA PHE A 194 -0.99 -28.46 2.34
C PHE A 194 0.45 -28.99 2.33
N ALA A 195 0.66 -30.20 2.83
CA ALA A 195 1.96 -30.86 2.85
C ALA A 195 1.98 -32.08 1.92
N ALA A 196 3.08 -32.29 1.21
CA ALA A 196 3.32 -33.49 0.41
C ALA A 196 4.40 -34.34 1.07
N ILE A 197 4.10 -35.61 1.30
CA ILE A 197 5.00 -36.58 1.95
C ILE A 197 5.58 -37.47 0.85
N TYR A 198 6.90 -37.48 0.74
CA TYR A 198 7.63 -38.25 -0.24
C TYR A 198 8.44 -39.38 0.40
N GLN A 199 8.49 -40.53 -0.27
CA GLN A 199 9.35 -41.63 0.09
C GLN A 199 10.67 -41.53 -0.66
N LYS A 200 11.79 -41.55 0.10
CA LYS A 200 13.12 -41.59 -0.49
C LYS A 200 13.40 -43.00 -1.01
N ASN A 201 13.66 -43.11 -2.30
CA ASN A 201 14.03 -44.37 -2.93
C ASN A 201 15.53 -44.65 -2.75
N LYS A 202 15.90 -45.94 -2.65
CA LYS A 202 17.32 -46.34 -2.63
C LYS A 202 17.89 -46.22 -4.06
N GLY A 203 19.17 -45.84 -4.16
CA GLY A 203 19.89 -45.85 -5.45
C GLY A 203 19.81 -44.55 -6.27
N GLY A 204 19.53 -43.41 -5.66
CA GLY A 204 19.60 -42.09 -6.34
C GLY A 204 18.42 -41.77 -7.26
N SER A 205 17.40 -42.63 -7.32
CA SER A 205 16.14 -42.33 -7.99
C SER A 205 15.37 -41.19 -7.28
N PRO A 206 14.60 -40.38 -8.02
CA PRO A 206 13.83 -39.29 -7.45
C PRO A 206 12.85 -39.83 -6.39
N PRO A 207 12.58 -39.07 -5.34
CA PRO A 207 11.65 -39.49 -4.29
C PRO A 207 10.23 -39.60 -4.86
N SER A 208 9.50 -40.66 -4.51
CA SER A 208 8.13 -40.89 -4.98
C SER A 208 7.12 -40.27 -4.02
N PHE A 209 6.06 -39.68 -4.55
CA PHE A 209 4.95 -39.17 -3.73
C PHE A 209 4.27 -40.34 -3.00
N LYS A 210 4.02 -40.18 -1.69
CA LYS A 210 3.41 -41.21 -0.85
C LYS A 210 2.02 -40.79 -0.38
N CYS A 211 1.92 -39.65 0.27
CA CYS A 211 0.68 -39.16 0.89
C CYS A 211 0.64 -37.63 0.95
N GLY A 212 -0.56 -37.10 1.17
CA GLY A 212 -0.75 -35.72 1.62
C GLY A 212 -0.71 -35.60 3.15
N GLY A 213 -0.51 -34.38 3.64
CA GLY A 213 -0.58 -34.03 5.04
C GLY A 213 -1.05 -32.59 5.24
N SER A 214 -1.21 -32.19 6.50
CA SER A 214 -1.58 -30.82 6.88
C SER A 214 -0.60 -30.29 7.93
N LEU A 215 0.01 -29.14 7.65
CA LEU A 215 0.85 -28.43 8.61
C LEU A 215 -0.04 -27.85 9.73
N ILE A 216 0.14 -28.36 10.95
CA ILE A 216 -0.66 -27.95 12.13
C ILE A 216 0.13 -27.03 13.07
N SER A 217 1.45 -27.02 12.94
CA SER A 217 2.35 -26.06 13.60
C SER A 217 3.71 -26.03 12.87
N PRO A 218 4.63 -25.10 13.20
CA PRO A 218 5.91 -24.97 12.49
C PRO A 218 6.77 -26.24 12.42
N CYS A 219 6.60 -27.18 13.36
CA CYS A 219 7.37 -28.42 13.41
C CYS A 219 6.51 -29.68 13.33
N TRP A 220 5.21 -29.56 13.05
CA TRP A 220 4.29 -30.70 13.09
C TRP A 220 3.39 -30.76 11.85
N VAL A 221 3.41 -31.92 11.19
CA VAL A 221 2.52 -32.27 10.07
C VAL A 221 1.64 -33.43 10.50
N ALA A 222 0.32 -33.26 10.37
CA ALA A 222 -0.66 -34.31 10.55
C ALA A 222 -0.89 -35.05 9.23
N SER A 223 -1.00 -36.37 9.28
CA SER A 223 -1.28 -37.25 8.14
C SER A 223 -1.97 -38.53 8.63
N ALA A 224 -2.57 -39.29 7.73
CA ALA A 224 -3.18 -40.57 8.07
C ALA A 224 -2.13 -41.62 8.49
N ALA A 225 -2.42 -42.42 9.51
CA ALA A 225 -1.51 -43.45 10.02
C ALA A 225 -1.16 -44.53 8.97
N HIS A 226 -2.12 -44.87 8.10
CA HIS A 226 -1.92 -45.86 7.03
C HIS A 226 -0.88 -45.42 5.99
N CYS A 227 -0.49 -44.15 5.97
CA CYS A 227 0.62 -43.66 5.14
C CYS A 227 1.98 -44.17 5.61
N PHE A 228 2.10 -44.61 6.86
CA PHE A 228 3.37 -44.99 7.49
C PHE A 228 3.35 -46.43 8.01
N ILE A 229 2.19 -46.93 8.40
CA ILE A 229 2.02 -48.26 8.97
C ILE A 229 1.13 -49.05 8.02
N GLN A 230 1.65 -50.16 7.48
CA GLN A 230 0.82 -51.20 6.89
C GLN A 230 0.30 -52.06 8.03
N LEU A 231 -0.98 -51.89 8.38
CA LEU A 231 -1.67 -52.84 9.23
C LEU A 231 -1.90 -54.12 8.38
N PRO A 232 -1.55 -55.31 8.91
CA PRO A 232 -1.79 -56.58 8.24
C PRO A 232 -3.29 -56.88 8.08
#